data_AF-A0A8X6TPJ3-F1
#
_entry.id   AF-A0A8X6TPJ3-F1
#
_cell.length_a   1.000
_cell.length_b   1.000
_cell.length_c   1.000
_cell.angle_alpha   90.00
_cell.angle_beta   90.00
_cell.angle_gamma   90.00
#
_symmetry.space_group_name_H-M   'P 1'
#
loop_
_entity.id
_entity.type
_entity.pdbx_description
1 polymer ?
#
loop_
_entity_poly.entity_id
_entity_poly.type
_entity_poly.pdbx_seq_one_letter_code
_entity_poly.pdbx_strand_id
1 'polypeptide(L)'
;MLRVTAWVLRFINALKKKNYEKGPLTSDELNNAELFWVKIVQNDSYSNEITCLEKNKPLDRDSKLLCLNPFLDINGVCESQED
;
A
#
# COMPACT_ATOMS: atom_id res chain seq x y z
N MET A 1 10.55 -2.95 -12.60
CA MET A 1 9.45 -3.67 -11.94
C MET A 1 8.13 -2.88 -11.98
N LEU A 2 8.09 -1.61 -11.55
CA LEU A 2 6.85 -0.81 -11.50
C LEU A 2 5.98 -0.85 -12.77
N ARG A 3 6.56 -0.61 -13.96
CA ARG A 3 5.82 -0.64 -15.23
C ARG A 3 5.17 -2.01 -15.51
N VAL A 4 5.86 -3.10 -15.17
CA VAL A 4 5.34 -4.47 -15.36
C VAL A 4 4.18 -4.71 -14.40
N THR A 5 4.35 -4.37 -13.12
CA THR A 5 3.28 -4.47 -12.11
C THR A 5 2.06 -3.63 -12.51
N ALA A 6 2.25 -2.41 -12.99
CA ALA A 6 1.18 -1.54 -13.46
C ALA A 6 0.39 -2.17 -14.62
N TRP A 7 1.07 -2.77 -15.61
CA TRP A 7 0.40 -3.50 -16.69
C TRP A 7 -0.41 -4.71 -16.20
N VAL A 8 0.14 -5.46 -15.24
CA VAL A 8 -0.57 -6.60 -14.63
C VAL A 8 -1.80 -6.12 -13.86
N LEU A 9 -1.68 -5.06 -13.07
CA LEU A 9 -2.80 -4.47 -12.32
C LEU A 9 -3.88 -3.92 -13.28
N ARG A 10 -3.48 -3.23 -14.35
CA ARG A 10 -4.40 -2.79 -15.42
C ARG A 10 -5.14 -3.97 -16.02
N PHE A 11 -4.43 -5.05 -16.35
CA PHE A 11 -5.04 -6.26 -16.91
C PHE A 11 -6.07 -6.88 -15.96
N ILE A 12 -5.72 -7.05 -14.68
CA ILE A 12 -6.64 -7.55 -13.65
C ILE A 12 -7.88 -6.64 -13.54
N ASN A 13 -7.67 -5.32 -13.53
CA ASN A 13 -8.77 -4.35 -13.46
C ASN A 13 -9.66 -4.41 -14.71
N ALA A 14 -9.07 -4.61 -15.89
CA ALA A 14 -9.82 -4.77 -17.13
C ALA A 14 -10.72 -6.00 -17.11
N LEU A 15 -10.22 -7.12 -16.57
CA LEU A 15 -11.01 -8.33 -16.36
C LEU A 15 -12.17 -8.11 -15.36
N LYS A 16 -11.90 -7.43 -14.24
CA LYS A 16 -12.90 -7.17 -13.19
C LYS A 16 -14.00 -6.21 -13.65
N LYS A 17 -13.63 -5.12 -14.32
CA LYS A 17 -14.56 -4.05 -14.74
C LYS A 17 -15.16 -4.29 -16.13
N LYS A 18 -14.69 -5.32 -16.86
CA LYS A 18 -14.99 -5.56 -18.28
C LYS A 18 -14.76 -4.32 -19.18
N ASN A 19 -13.87 -3.43 -18.75
CA ASN A 19 -13.53 -2.22 -19.48
C ASN A 19 -12.03 -2.21 -19.77
N TYR A 20 -11.67 -1.95 -21.01
CA TYR A 20 -10.29 -2.02 -21.48
C TYR A 20 -9.75 -0.62 -21.69
N GLU A 21 -8.82 -0.20 -20.82
CA GLU A 21 -8.05 1.01 -21.03
C GLU A 21 -6.99 0.77 -22.10
N LYS A 22 -6.98 1.64 -23.12
CA LYS A 22 -6.04 1.61 -24.23
C LYS A 22 -5.05 2.76 -24.11
N GLY A 23 -3.84 2.55 -24.60
CA GLY A 23 -2.78 3.56 -24.61
C GLY A 23 -1.71 3.33 -23.54
N PRO A 24 -0.81 4.30 -23.32
CA PRO A 24 0.28 4.19 -22.36
C PRO A 24 -0.24 4.07 -20.92
N LEU A 25 0.63 3.61 -20.01
CA LEU A 25 0.35 3.63 -18.58
C LEU A 25 0.18 5.08 -18.10
N THR A 26 -0.81 5.31 -17.25
CA THR A 26 -0.99 6.61 -16.60
C THR A 26 -0.07 6.73 -15.38
N SER A 27 0.16 7.96 -14.94
CA SER A 27 0.89 8.22 -13.69
C SER A 27 0.22 7.55 -12.50
N ASP A 28 -1.12 7.53 -12.46
CA ASP A 28 -1.89 6.89 -11.39
C ASP A 28 -1.65 5.39 -11.31
N GLU A 29 -1.50 4.71 -12.45
CA GLU A 29 -1.21 3.27 -12.46
C GLU A 29 0.21 2.95 -12.00
N LEU A 30 1.16 3.84 -12.29
CA LEU A 30 2.51 3.72 -11.77
C LEU A 30 2.55 3.95 -10.26
N ASN A 31 1.83 4.97 -9.77
CA ASN A 31 1.67 5.23 -8.33
C ASN A 31 0.99 4.04 -7.64
N ASN A 32 -0.07 3.48 -8.21
CA ASN A 32 -0.74 2.30 -7.67
C ASN A 32 0.19 1.08 -7.64
N ALA A 33 1.03 0.90 -8.66
CA ALA A 33 2.02 -0.17 -8.69
C ALA A 33 3.11 0.03 -7.63
N GLU A 34 3.52 1.27 -7.36
CA GLU A 34 4.46 1.59 -6.28
C GLU A 34 3.84 1.32 -4.91
N LEU A 35 2.64 1.85 -4.68
CA LEU A 35 1.86 1.64 -3.47
C LEU A 35 1.64 0.14 -3.19
N PHE A 36 1.39 -0.65 -4.23
CA PHE A 36 1.26 -2.11 -4.11
C PHE A 36 2.52 -2.75 -3.50
N TRP A 37 3.71 -2.34 -3.94
CA TRP A 37 4.97 -2.86 -3.39
C TRP A 37 5.23 -2.35 -1.98
N VAL A 38 4.93 -1.07 -1.70
CA VAL A 38 5.03 -0.50 -0.35
C VAL A 38 4.19 -1.32 0.63
N LYS A 39 2.93 -1.60 0.29
CA LYS A 39 2.05 -2.44 1.11
C LYS A 39 2.59 -3.84 1.34
N ILE A 40 3.13 -4.47 0.29
CA ILE A 40 3.72 -5.81 0.43
C ILE A 40 4.88 -5.80 1.42
N VAL A 41 5.82 -4.86 1.27
CA VAL A 41 7.01 -4.78 2.13
C VAL A 41 6.62 -4.42 3.56
N GLN A 42 5.69 -3.46 3.74
CA GLN A 42 5.19 -3.09 5.05
C GLN A 42 4.47 -4.27 5.72
N ASN A 43 3.65 -5.02 5.00
CA ASN A 43 2.97 -6.18 5.56
C ASN A 43 3.95 -7.31 5.88
N ASP A 44 5.01 -7.49 5.10
CA ASP A 44 6.04 -8.49 5.38
C ASP A 44 6.85 -8.14 6.65
N SER A 45 7.20 -6.87 6.83
CA SER A 45 8.04 -6.42 7.95
C SER A 45 7.28 -6.03 9.21
N TYR A 46 6.03 -5.57 9.07
CA TYR A 46 5.23 -4.91 10.12
C TYR A 46 3.77 -5.42 10.15
N SER A 47 3.53 -6.67 9.75
CA SER A 47 2.17 -7.26 9.76
C SER A 47 1.44 -7.12 11.10
N ASN A 48 2.14 -7.29 12.21
CA ASN A 48 1.58 -7.15 13.55
C ASN A 48 1.17 -5.70 13.83
N GLU A 49 2.04 -4.76 13.50
CA GLU A 49 1.77 -3.32 13.65
C GLU A 49 0.60 -2.88 12.78
N ILE A 50 0.56 -3.28 11.52
CA ILE A 50 -0.55 -2.98 10.61
C ILE A 50 -1.85 -3.56 11.17
N THR A 51 -1.85 -4.81 11.64
CA THR A 51 -3.03 -5.44 12.25
C THR A 51 -3.48 -4.69 13.51
N CYS A 52 -2.54 -4.20 14.31
CA CYS A 52 -2.86 -3.38 15.48
C CYS A 52 -3.48 -2.04 15.07
N LEU A 53 -2.89 -1.34 14.09
CA LEU A 53 -3.40 -0.07 13.57
C LEU A 53 -4.81 -0.24 12.96
N GLU A 54 -5.03 -1.26 12.13
CA GLU A 54 -6.37 -1.58 11.58
C GLU A 54 -7.41 -1.83 12.68
N LYS A 55 -7.00 -2.44 13.79
CA LYS A 55 -7.89 -2.76 14.93
C LYS A 55 -7.94 -1.66 15.99
N ASN A 56 -7.32 -0.50 15.74
CA ASN A 56 -7.16 0.58 16.72
C ASN A 56 -6.61 0.09 18.07
N LYS A 57 -5.67 -0.87 18.02
CA LYS A 57 -4.97 -1.39 19.18
C LYS A 57 -3.61 -0.70 19.33
N PRO A 58 -3.13 -0.52 20.57
CA PRO A 58 -1.80 0.00 20.80
C PRO A 58 -0.75 -0.94 20.21
N LEU A 59 0.30 -0.34 19.64
CA LEU A 59 1.47 -1.05 19.15
C LEU A 59 2.28 -1.62 20.32
N ASP A 60 3.05 -2.66 20.03
CA ASP A 60 3.97 -3.23 21.01
C ASP A 60 5.04 -2.20 21.39
N ARG A 61 5.48 -2.23 22.65
CA ARG A 61 6.50 -1.32 23.20
C ARG A 61 7.85 -1.46 22.52
N ASP A 62 8.13 -2.65 22.00
CA ASP A 62 9.35 -2.96 21.26
C ASP A 62 9.25 -2.64 19.76
N SER A 63 8.08 -2.19 19.28
CA SER A 63 7.94 -1.83 17.87
C SER A 63 8.76 -0.59 17.56
N LYS A 64 9.62 -0.70 16.54
CA LYS A 64 10.41 0.42 16.01
C LYS A 64 9.52 1.53 15.46
N LEU A 65 8.29 1.21 15.08
CA LEU A 65 7.33 2.18 14.57
C LEU A 65 6.66 2.98 15.70
N LEU A 66 6.64 2.48 16.95
CA LEU A 66 5.97 3.16 18.07
C LEU A 66 6.48 4.60 18.28
N CYS A 67 7.78 4.85 18.06
CA CYS A 67 8.38 6.17 18.21
C CYS A 67 7.99 7.16 17.10
N LEU A 68 7.41 6.68 16.00
CA LEU A 68 7.02 7.49 14.84
C LEU A 68 5.54 7.85 14.82
N ASN A 69 4.81 7.55 15.90
CA ASN A 69 3.36 7.69 16.02
C ASN A 69 2.61 7.32 14.73
N PRO A 70 2.73 6.05 14.31
CA PRO A 70 2.36 5.64 12.97
C PRO A 70 0.83 5.52 12.87
N PHE A 71 0.27 5.91 11.74
CA PHE A 71 -1.14 5.77 11.41
C PHE A 71 -1.29 5.06 10.07
N LEU A 72 -2.51 4.57 9.80
CA LEU A 72 -2.83 4.01 8.49
C LEU A 72 -3.47 5.11 7.63
N ASP A 73 -2.87 5.40 6.48
CA ASP A 73 -3.38 6.42 5.56
C ASP A 73 -4.67 5.95 4.84
N ILE A 74 -5.26 6.83 4.02
CA ILE A 74 -6.46 6.52 3.22
C ILE A 74 -6.24 5.35 2.24
N ASN A 75 -4.99 5.04 1.93
CA ASN A 75 -4.61 3.98 1.03
C ASN A 75 -4.33 2.68 1.76
N GLY A 76 -4.30 2.62 3.10
CA GLY A 76 -3.93 1.41 3.83
C GLY A 76 -2.41 1.20 3.93
N VAL A 77 -1.63 2.27 3.83
CA VAL A 77 -0.18 2.31 4.04
C VAL A 77 0.11 2.94 5.39
N CYS A 78 1.08 2.36 6.09
CA CYS A 78 1.52 2.88 7.37
C CYS A 78 2.43 4.09 7.14
N GLU A 79 2.00 5.26 7.61
CA GLU A 79 2.75 6.53 7.53
C GLU A 79 3.00 7.10 8.94
N SER A 80 4.10 7.83 9.11
CA SER A 80 4.38 8.56 10.35
C SER A 80 3.65 9.89 10.35
N GLN A 81 3.05 10.26 11.48
CA GLN A 81 2.46 11.59 11.63
C GLN A 81 3.60 12.61 11.83
N GLU A 82 3.78 13.53 10.88
CA GLU A 82 4.68 14.68 11.07
C GLU A 82 4.00 15.72 12.01
N ASP A 83 4.76 16.19 13.00
CA ASP A 83 4.39 17.30 13.90
C ASP A 83 4.39 18.66 13.18
#